data_AF-A0A948F069-F1
#
_entry.id   AF-A0A948F069-F1
#
_cell.length_a   1.000
_cell.length_b   1.000
_cell.length_c   1.000
_cell.angle_alpha   90.00
_cell.angle_beta   90.00
_cell.angle_gamma   90.00
#
_symmetry.space_group_name_H-M   'P 1'
#
loop_
_entity.id
_entity.type
_entity.pdbx_description
1 polymer ?
#
loop_
_entity_poly.entity_id
_entity_poly.type
_entity_poly.pdbx_seq_one_letter_code
_entity_poly.pdbx_strand_id
1 'polypeptide(L)'
;ITTGLRIDLKGTKVRASPVAPGMVESEFSRVRFHGDAERADAVYRNFPPLQPADVAEAVVFCATRPPHVNIAGLILWPTDQKTVTISHPRPVD
;
A
#
# COMPACT_ATOMS: atom_id res chain seq x y z
N ILE A 1 12.85 8.92 -3.61
CA ILE A 1 13.39 7.99 -4.65
C ILE A 1 12.59 8.08 -5.94
N THR A 2 11.30 7.74 -5.96
CA THR A 2 10.50 7.67 -7.21
C THR A 2 10.34 9.01 -7.96
N THR A 3 10.32 10.14 -7.25
CA THR A 3 10.33 11.47 -7.90
C THR A 3 11.60 11.71 -8.72
N GLY A 4 12.77 11.31 -8.21
CA GLY A 4 14.04 11.39 -8.93
C GLY A 4 14.02 10.53 -10.19
N LEU A 5 13.59 9.27 -10.06
CA LEU A 5 13.46 8.36 -11.21
C LEU A 5 12.57 8.93 -12.32
N ARG A 6 11.45 9.59 -11.97
CA ARG A 6 10.59 10.24 -12.97
C ARG A 6 11.30 11.38 -13.70
N ILE A 7 12.14 12.14 -13.02
CA ILE A 7 12.95 13.21 -13.62
C ILE A 7 14.01 12.60 -14.55
N ASP A 8 14.68 11.54 -14.10
CA ASP A 8 15.73 10.85 -14.86
C ASP A 8 15.18 10.21 -16.15
N LEU A 9 13.92 9.78 -16.14
CA LEU A 9 13.22 9.21 -17.30
C LEU A 9 12.71 10.25 -18.32
N LYS A 10 13.04 11.54 -18.14
CA LYS A 10 12.64 12.63 -19.06
C LYS A 10 13.04 12.31 -20.51
N GLY A 11 12.07 12.46 -21.41
CA GLY A 11 12.26 12.19 -22.85
C GLY A 11 11.99 10.74 -23.26
N THR A 12 11.78 9.84 -22.30
CA THR A 12 11.33 8.46 -22.56
C THR A 12 9.80 8.35 -22.45
N LYS A 13 9.25 7.20 -22.84
CA LYS A 13 7.84 6.83 -22.58
C LYS A 13 7.69 5.93 -21.35
N VAL A 14 8.76 5.73 -20.57
CA VAL A 14 8.73 4.90 -19.37
C VAL A 14 8.01 5.66 -18.25
N ARG A 15 7.13 4.96 -17.55
CA ARG A 15 6.35 5.49 -16.43
C ARG A 15 6.88 4.91 -15.12
N ALA A 16 6.90 5.74 -14.09
CA ALA A 16 7.26 5.34 -12.73
C ALA A 16 6.16 5.82 -11.77
N SER A 17 5.47 4.86 -11.15
CA SER A 17 4.32 5.10 -10.28
C SER A 17 4.53 4.39 -8.94
N PRO A 18 4.73 5.12 -7.83
CA PRO A 18 4.81 4.52 -6.51
C PRO A 18 3.41 4.21 -5.98
N VAL A 19 3.25 3.00 -5.43
CA VAL A 19 2.06 2.55 -4.69
C VAL A 19 2.49 2.35 -3.24
N ALA A 20 1.91 3.13 -2.32
CA ALA A 20 2.28 3.16 -0.90
C ALA A 20 1.06 2.79 -0.04
N PRO A 21 0.89 1.50 0.29
CA PRO A 21 -0.19 1.06 1.17
C PRO A 21 0.11 1.31 2.65
N GLY A 22 -0.96 1.41 3.45
CA GLY A 22 -0.94 1.34 4.91
C GLY A 22 -0.83 -0.10 5.42
N MET A 23 -1.58 -0.45 6.47
CA MET A 23 -1.63 -1.81 6.99
C MET A 23 -2.37 -2.74 6.03
N VAL A 24 -1.63 -3.73 5.50
CA VAL A 24 -2.14 -4.80 4.64
C VAL A 24 -1.95 -6.13 5.36
N GLU A 25 -3.02 -6.89 5.53
CA GLU A 25 -2.96 -8.24 6.07
C GLU A 25 -2.38 -9.19 5.02
N SER A 26 -1.16 -9.63 5.27
CA SER A 26 -0.40 -10.51 4.39
C SER A 26 0.68 -11.19 5.22
N GLU A 27 1.55 -11.97 4.57
CA GLU A 27 2.71 -12.57 5.24
C GLU A 27 3.73 -11.52 5.74
N PHE A 28 3.59 -10.24 5.38
CA PHE A 28 4.50 -9.18 5.78
C PHE A 28 4.78 -9.16 7.29
N SER A 29 3.74 -9.16 8.14
CA SER A 29 3.94 -9.11 9.59
C SER A 29 4.49 -10.42 10.15
N ARG A 30 4.16 -11.58 9.53
CA ARG A 30 4.75 -12.87 9.92
C ARG A 30 6.25 -12.91 9.64
N VAL A 31 6.66 -12.42 8.47
CA VAL A 31 8.09 -12.29 8.12
C VAL A 31 8.78 -11.29 9.04
N ARG A 32 8.16 -10.11 9.27
CA ARG A 32 8.68 -9.06 10.15
C ARG A 32 8.93 -9.55 11.57
N PHE A 33 8.10 -10.45 12.08
CA PHE A 33 8.23 -11.02 13.42
C PHE A 33 8.78 -12.45 13.42
N HIS A 34 9.50 -12.84 12.37
CA HIS A 34 10.24 -14.11 12.31
C HIS A 34 9.40 -15.35 12.61
N GLY A 35 8.15 -15.36 12.16
CA GLY A 35 7.22 -16.48 12.36
C GLY A 35 6.35 -16.40 13.62
N ASP A 36 6.53 -15.38 14.47
CA ASP A 36 5.64 -15.11 15.60
C ASP A 36 4.25 -14.68 15.10
N ALA A 37 3.32 -15.65 15.05
CA ALA A 37 1.97 -15.49 14.54
C ALA A 37 1.13 -14.58 15.43
N GLU A 38 1.19 -14.74 16.76
CA GLU A 38 0.38 -13.95 17.68
C GLU A 38 0.70 -12.45 17.58
N ARG A 39 1.99 -12.13 17.46
CA ARG A 39 2.44 -10.74 17.30
C ARG A 39 2.12 -10.19 15.91
N ALA A 40 2.13 -11.03 14.87
CA ALA A 40 1.74 -10.64 13.52
C ALA A 40 0.23 -10.31 13.47
N ASP A 41 -0.60 -11.19 14.00
CA ASP A 41 -2.06 -11.02 14.03
C ASP A 41 -2.45 -9.79 14.87
N ALA A 42 -1.68 -9.50 15.93
CA ALA A 42 -1.89 -8.33 16.78
C ALA A 42 -1.83 -6.99 16.03
N VAL A 43 -1.10 -6.90 14.92
CA VAL A 43 -0.99 -5.67 14.11
C VAL A 43 -2.32 -5.27 13.51
N TYR A 44 -3.16 -6.25 13.18
CA TYR A 44 -4.39 -6.07 12.40
C TYR A 44 -5.66 -6.21 13.25
N ARG A 45 -5.53 -6.37 14.57
CA ARG A 45 -6.70 -6.53 15.45
C ARG A 45 -7.54 -5.25 15.50
N ASN A 46 -8.85 -5.46 15.63
CA ASN A 46 -9.86 -4.44 15.95
C ASN A 46 -10.16 -3.40 14.85
N PHE A 47 -9.86 -3.66 13.59
CA PHE A 47 -10.43 -2.95 12.44
C PHE A 47 -10.11 -3.75 11.16
N PRO A 48 -10.86 -3.58 10.06
CA PRO A 48 -10.55 -4.24 8.79
C PRO A 48 -9.29 -3.61 8.15
N PRO A 49 -8.16 -4.34 8.01
CA PRO A 49 -6.99 -3.88 7.28
C PRO A 49 -7.22 -3.96 5.76
N LEU A 50 -6.30 -3.41 4.96
CA LEU A 50 -6.28 -3.68 3.53
C LEU A 50 -5.97 -5.16 3.28
N GLN A 51 -6.50 -5.68 2.19
CA GLN A 51 -6.21 -7.02 1.69
C GLN A 51 -5.24 -6.93 0.50
N PRO A 52 -4.50 -8.02 0.17
CA PRO A 52 -3.59 -8.02 -0.98
C PRO A 52 -4.27 -7.63 -2.30
N ALA A 53 -5.56 -7.95 -2.44
CA ALA A 53 -6.37 -7.58 -3.59
C ALA A 53 -6.49 -6.06 -3.78
N ASP A 54 -6.65 -5.29 -2.69
CA ASP A 54 -6.77 -3.82 -2.76
C ASP A 54 -5.49 -3.19 -3.33
N VAL A 55 -4.33 -3.72 -2.93
CA VAL A 55 -3.02 -3.26 -3.44
C VAL A 55 -2.83 -3.69 -4.90
N ALA A 56 -3.24 -4.91 -5.25
CA ALA A 56 -3.17 -5.40 -6.63
C ALA A 56 -4.03 -4.54 -7.58
N GLU A 57 -5.24 -4.18 -7.17
CA GLU A 57 -6.10 -3.27 -7.94
C GLU A 57 -5.47 -1.89 -8.11
N ALA A 58 -4.83 -1.34 -7.08
CA ALA A 58 -4.11 -0.07 -7.17
C ALA A 58 -2.93 -0.13 -8.16
N VAL A 59 -2.21 -1.26 -8.21
CA VAL A 59 -1.14 -1.50 -9.19
C VAL A 59 -1.72 -1.61 -10.60
N VAL A 60 -2.78 -2.38 -10.79
CA VAL A 60 -3.48 -2.50 -12.08
C VAL A 60 -4.01 -1.14 -12.54
N PHE A 61 -4.58 -0.34 -11.64
CA PHE A 61 -5.02 1.01 -11.95
C PHE A 61 -3.87 1.86 -12.50
N CYS A 62 -2.72 1.87 -11.83
CA CYS A 62 -1.52 2.58 -12.30
C CYS A 62 -1.06 2.08 -13.68
N ALA A 63 -0.99 0.77 -13.87
CA ALA A 63 -0.48 0.15 -15.09
C ALA A 63 -1.41 0.38 -16.29
N THR A 64 -2.73 0.39 -16.07
CA THR A 64 -3.75 0.47 -17.13
C THR A 64 -4.06 1.89 -17.59
N ARG A 65 -3.50 2.92 -16.94
CA ARG A 65 -3.73 4.31 -17.40
C ARG A 65 -3.22 4.48 -18.85
N PRO A 66 -3.83 5.39 -19.65
CA PRO A 66 -3.34 5.69 -21.00
C PRO A 66 -1.84 6.00 -21.03
N PRO A 67 -1.12 5.76 -22.15
CA PRO A 67 0.34 5.90 -22.20
C PRO A 67 0.88 7.30 -21.82
N HIS A 68 0.08 8.36 -21.97
CA HIS A 68 0.45 9.74 -21.61
C HIS A 68 0.20 10.08 -20.14
N VAL A 69 -0.37 9.15 -19.35
CA VAL A 69 -0.72 9.36 -17.94
C VAL A 69 0.22 8.55 -17.06
N ASN A 70 0.94 9.25 -16.18
CA ASN A 70 1.77 8.65 -15.14
C ASN A 70 1.21 9.04 -13.76
N ILE A 71 0.79 8.06 -12.96
CA ILE A 71 0.38 8.30 -11.57
C ILE A 71 1.63 8.65 -10.76
N ALA A 72 1.74 9.90 -10.32
CA ALA A 72 2.91 10.41 -9.62
C ALA A 72 3.06 9.84 -8.20
N GLY A 73 1.95 9.44 -7.58
CA GLY A 73 1.89 8.70 -6.34
C GLY A 73 0.47 8.26 -6.02
N LEU A 74 0.36 7.06 -5.45
CA LEU A 74 -0.89 6.48 -4.99
C LEU A 74 -0.67 5.98 -3.57
N ILE A 75 -1.46 6.53 -2.64
CA ILE A 75 -1.43 6.17 -1.22
C ILE A 75 -2.82 5.62 -0.89
N LEU A 76 -2.85 4.45 -0.27
CA LEU A 76 -4.08 3.80 0.18
C LEU A 76 -3.94 3.37 1.63
N TRP A 77 -4.97 3.62 2.43
CA TRP A 77 -5.01 3.29 3.85
C TRP A 77 -6.28 2.50 4.14
N PRO A 78 -6.25 1.57 5.12
CA PRO A 78 -7.49 1.17 5.78
C PRO A 78 -8.25 2.41 6.24
N THR A 79 -9.58 2.43 6.12
CA THR A 79 -10.39 3.60 6.53
C THR A 79 -10.14 4.00 7.98
N ASP A 80 -9.88 3.02 8.84
CA ASP A 80 -9.61 3.20 10.27
C ASP A 80 -8.16 3.55 10.61
N GLN A 81 -7.28 3.59 9.60
CA GLN A 81 -5.92 4.05 9.75
C GLN A 81 -5.77 5.45 9.13
N LYS A 82 -5.38 6.44 9.93
CA LYS A 82 -5.24 7.84 9.48
C LYS A 82 -3.79 8.23 9.22
N THR A 83 -2.86 7.62 9.93
CA THR A 83 -1.42 7.78 9.73
C THR A 83 -0.69 6.47 10.10
N VAL A 84 0.65 6.49 10.03
CA VAL A 84 1.49 5.37 10.51
C VAL A 84 1.27 5.07 12.00
N THR A 85 0.91 6.09 12.79
CA THR A 85 0.81 6.00 14.26
C THR A 85 -0.61 6.21 14.78
N ILE A 86 -1.55 6.66 13.94
CA ILE A 86 -2.93 6.96 14.32
C ILE A 86 -3.85 5.98 13.60
N SER A 87 -4.48 5.10 14.38
CA SER A 87 -5.58 4.24 13.95
C SER A 87 -6.72 4.31 14.97
N HIS A 88 -7.95 4.11 14.52
CA HIS A 88 -9.14 4.06 15.36
C HIS A 88 -9.75 2.67 15.28
N PRO A 89 -9.53 1.82 16.29
CA PRO A 89 -10.18 0.52 16.37
C PRO A 89 -11.70 0.66 16.30
N ARG A 90 -12.34 -0.08 15.41
CA ARG A 90 -13.79 -0.30 15.41
C ARG A 90 -14.07 -1.78 15.58
N PRO A 91 -14.96 -2.17 16.50
CA PRO A 91 -15.42 -3.55 16.58
C PRO A 91 -15.83 -4.03 15.19
N VAL A 92 -15.31 -5.18 14.78
CA VAL A 92 -15.78 -5.86 13.59
C VAL A 92 -17.02 -6.61 14.05
N ASP A 93 -18.21 -6.11 13.67
CA ASP A 93 -19.48 -6.81 13.89
C ASP A 93 -19.51 -8.15 13.12
#